data_AF-A0A2G6G0R8-F1
#
_entry.id   AF-A0A2G6G0R8-F1
#
_cell.length_a   1.000
_cell.length_b   1.000
_cell.length_c   1.000
_cell.angle_alpha   90.00
_cell.angle_beta   90.00
_cell.angle_gamma   90.00
#
_symmetry.space_group_name_H-M   'P 1'
#
loop_
_entity.id
_entity.type
_entity.pdbx_description
1 polymer ?
#
loop_
_entity_poly.entity_id
_entity_poly.type
_entity_poly.pdbx_seq_one_letter_code
_entity_poly.pdbx_strand_id
1 'polypeptide(L)'
;AEAKLEGLAAIRANILSEYVEDELELTGLGQLIATTPNDEVNSLAGQHFIHVFGRENIWQVAPTDDNHHHRTAVASHMRGRICFPGRPQHSELERFVAEGAVVKKTTLTKQFTLEDFQKMYGDDHVLLFRVSEDKGLRVAYDGMRTPGAGTTIYALVRPEFA
;
A
#
# COMPACT_ATOMS: atom_id res chain seq x y z
N ALA A 1 6.23 19.21 -3.70
CA ALA A 1 7.30 20.08 -3.18
C ALA A 1 7.63 19.71 -1.73
N GLU A 2 6.60 19.48 -0.91
CA GLU A 2 6.68 19.00 0.47
C GLU A 2 7.55 17.75 0.68
N ALA A 3 7.33 16.67 -0.08
CA ALA A 3 8.17 15.46 0.02
C ALA A 3 9.68 15.73 -0.14
N LYS A 4 10.07 16.64 -1.03
CA LYS A 4 11.49 17.02 -1.20
C LYS A 4 12.04 17.81 0.00
N LEU A 5 11.20 18.64 0.62
CA LEU A 5 11.57 19.39 1.83
C LEU A 5 11.79 18.45 3.02
N GLU A 6 11.06 17.33 3.06
CA GLU A 6 11.25 16.26 4.04
C GLU A 6 12.42 15.32 3.72
N GLY A 7 13.17 15.59 2.64
CA GLY A 7 14.30 14.77 2.22
C GLY A 7 13.92 13.47 1.52
N LEU A 8 12.65 13.30 1.15
CA LEU A 8 12.20 12.14 0.38
C LEU A 8 12.56 12.30 -1.10
N ALA A 9 12.97 11.18 -1.72
CA ALA A 9 13.13 11.10 -3.15
C ALA A 9 11.76 11.25 -3.83
N ALA A 10 11.55 12.36 -4.53
CA ALA A 10 10.30 12.66 -5.21
C ALA A 10 10.56 13.28 -6.57
N ILE A 11 9.86 12.80 -7.59
CA ILE A 11 9.95 13.29 -8.97
C ILE A 11 8.56 13.73 -9.41
N ARG A 12 8.48 14.87 -10.10
CA ARG A 12 7.24 15.33 -10.72
C ARG A 12 7.26 14.89 -12.17
N ALA A 13 6.49 13.86 -12.50
CA ALA A 13 6.36 13.38 -13.87
C ALA A 13 4.94 12.84 -14.13
N ASN A 14 4.61 12.66 -15.40
CA ASN A 14 3.44 11.89 -15.80
C ASN A 14 3.85 10.42 -15.87
N ILE A 15 3.25 9.58 -15.02
CA ILE A 15 3.59 8.15 -14.88
C ILE A 15 3.31 7.32 -16.15
N LEU A 16 2.58 7.89 -17.12
CA LEU A 16 2.22 7.26 -18.39
C LEU A 16 3.03 7.78 -19.59
N SER A 17 3.98 8.68 -19.35
CA SER A 17 4.86 9.21 -20.40
C SER A 17 5.99 8.22 -20.69
N GLU A 18 6.30 7.97 -21.96
CA GLU A 18 7.41 7.07 -22.37
C GLU A 18 8.76 7.49 -21.73
N TYR A 19 8.97 8.80 -21.57
CA TYR A 19 10.18 9.35 -20.95
C TYR A 19 10.32 9.06 -19.45
N VAL A 20 9.25 8.61 -18.78
CA VAL A 20 9.27 8.44 -17.34
C VAL A 20 10.08 7.22 -16.92
N GLU A 21 10.11 6.16 -17.73
CA GLU A 21 10.91 4.97 -17.42
C GLU A 21 12.41 5.28 -17.47
N ASP A 22 12.85 6.11 -18.42
CA ASP A 22 14.24 6.51 -18.57
C ASP A 22 14.67 7.54 -17.50
N GLU A 23 13.76 8.40 -17.05
CA GLU A 23 14.03 9.42 -16.03
C GLU A 23 13.94 8.89 -14.59
N LEU A 24 13.16 7.84 -14.35
CA LEU A 24 13.01 7.26 -13.03
C LEU A 24 14.13 6.25 -12.75
N GLU A 25 14.97 6.56 -11.76
CA GLU A 25 15.90 5.57 -11.21
C GLU A 25 15.14 4.56 -10.34
N LEU A 26 14.64 3.50 -10.97
CA LEU A 26 13.87 2.43 -10.31
C LEU A 26 14.76 1.30 -9.76
N THR A 27 16.06 1.36 -10.03
CA THR A 27 17.03 0.35 -9.58
C THR A 27 17.01 0.22 -8.05
N GLY A 28 16.86 -1.01 -7.57
CA GLY A 28 16.82 -1.31 -6.14
C GLY A 28 15.45 -1.14 -5.47
N LEU A 29 14.45 -0.60 -6.18
CA LEU A 29 13.07 -0.60 -5.71
C LEU A 29 12.44 -1.98 -5.95
N GLY A 30 11.73 -2.49 -4.95
CA GLY A 30 11.18 -3.85 -4.99
C GLY A 30 9.69 -3.95 -5.30
N GLN A 31 8.93 -2.87 -5.14
CA GLN A 31 7.47 -2.86 -5.27
C GLN A 31 6.97 -1.49 -5.74
N LEU A 32 5.88 -1.49 -6.49
CA LEU A 32 5.13 -0.29 -6.89
C LEU A 32 3.79 -0.27 -6.16
N ILE A 33 3.38 0.89 -5.66
CA ILE A 33 2.05 1.12 -5.07
C ILE A 33 1.45 2.37 -5.71
N ALA A 34 0.36 2.19 -6.45
CA ALA A 34 -0.37 3.28 -7.08
C ALA A 34 -1.53 3.73 -6.18
N THR A 35 -1.42 4.92 -5.63
CA THR A 35 -2.37 5.45 -4.63
C THR A 35 -3.02 6.74 -5.09
N THR A 36 -3.21 6.94 -6.40
CA THR A 36 -3.85 8.16 -6.93
C THR A 36 -5.37 8.07 -6.79
N PRO A 37 -6.10 9.20 -6.79
CA PRO A 37 -7.57 9.20 -6.82
C PRO A 37 -8.16 8.72 -8.15
N ASN A 38 -7.35 8.46 -9.17
CA ASN A 38 -7.79 8.04 -10.50
C ASN A 38 -7.46 6.55 -10.73
N ASP A 39 -8.50 5.72 -10.74
CA ASP A 39 -8.40 4.26 -10.89
C ASP A 39 -7.80 3.84 -12.24
N GLU A 40 -8.05 4.60 -13.30
CA GLU A 40 -7.47 4.34 -14.63
C GLU A 40 -5.96 4.60 -14.60
N VAL A 41 -5.53 5.70 -13.98
CA VAL A 41 -4.10 6.01 -13.82
C VAL A 41 -3.40 4.94 -12.99
N ASN A 42 -4.01 4.48 -11.89
CA ASN A 42 -3.45 3.40 -11.07
C ASN A 42 -3.30 2.10 -11.87
N SER A 43 -4.32 1.75 -12.65
CA SER A 43 -4.31 0.53 -13.48
C SER A 43 -3.29 0.61 -14.60
N LEU A 44 -3.19 1.75 -15.30
CA LEU A 44 -2.25 1.95 -16.40
C LEU A 44 -0.80 2.02 -15.90
N ALA A 45 -0.54 2.69 -14.76
CA ALA A 45 0.77 2.67 -14.13
C ALA A 45 1.16 1.22 -13.76
N GLY A 46 0.21 0.48 -13.18
CA GLY A 46 0.42 -0.94 -12.90
C GLY A 46 0.82 -1.74 -14.14
N GLN A 47 0.14 -1.55 -15.27
CA GLN A 47 0.46 -2.23 -16.53
C GLN A 47 1.80 -1.83 -17.12
N HIS A 48 2.12 -0.54 -17.11
CA HIS A 48 3.36 0.00 -17.65
C HIS A 48 4.59 -0.60 -16.96
N PHE A 49 4.57 -0.65 -15.63
CA PHE A 49 5.71 -1.12 -14.84
C PHE A 49 5.74 -2.63 -14.54
N ILE A 50 4.87 -3.45 -15.18
CA ILE A 50 4.90 -4.92 -15.00
C ILE A 50 6.27 -5.51 -15.33
N HIS A 51 6.91 -5.00 -16.39
CA HIS A 51 8.22 -5.49 -16.83
C HIS A 51 9.35 -5.15 -15.85
N VAL A 52 9.16 -4.11 -15.03
CA VAL A 52 10.16 -3.65 -14.05
C VAL A 52 10.00 -4.39 -12.71
N PHE A 53 8.79 -4.40 -12.14
CA PHE A 53 8.57 -4.94 -10.80
C PHE A 53 8.07 -6.38 -10.77
N GLY A 54 7.51 -6.88 -11.87
CA GLY A 54 6.75 -8.13 -11.86
C GLY A 54 5.33 -7.93 -11.30
N ARG A 55 4.40 -8.72 -11.82
CA ARG A 55 2.95 -8.57 -11.54
C ARG A 55 2.63 -8.77 -10.05
N GLU A 56 3.42 -9.56 -9.34
CA GLU A 56 3.27 -9.84 -7.92
C GLU A 56 3.70 -8.69 -7.00
N ASN A 57 4.50 -7.75 -7.49
CA ASN A 57 5.02 -6.63 -6.70
C ASN A 57 4.36 -5.29 -7.04
N ILE A 58 3.29 -5.33 -7.83
CA ILE A 58 2.51 -4.16 -8.22
C ILE A 58 1.20 -4.14 -7.46
N TRP A 59 0.97 -3.01 -6.81
CA TRP A 59 -0.15 -2.78 -5.92
C TRP A 59 -0.88 -1.48 -6.26
N GLN A 60 -2.14 -1.40 -5.90
CA GLN A 60 -2.93 -0.18 -5.97
C GLN A 60 -3.99 -0.14 -4.85
N VAL A 61 -4.45 1.05 -4.51
CA VAL A 61 -5.62 1.23 -3.64
C VAL A 61 -6.87 0.65 -4.29
N ALA A 62 -7.90 0.38 -3.50
CA ALA A 62 -9.15 -0.12 -4.04
C ALA A 62 -9.80 0.91 -4.96
N PRO A 63 -10.35 0.48 -6.11
CA PRO A 63 -11.07 1.38 -7.00
C PRO A 63 -12.40 1.80 -6.38
N THR A 64 -12.96 2.92 -6.85
CA THR A 64 -14.21 3.46 -6.31
C THR A 64 -15.40 2.52 -6.56
N ASP A 65 -15.32 1.68 -7.61
CA ASP A 65 -16.33 0.69 -8.00
C ASP A 65 -16.22 -0.67 -7.28
N ASP A 66 -15.28 -0.83 -6.34
CA ASP A 66 -14.96 -2.13 -5.69
C ASP A 66 -16.14 -2.72 -4.89
N ASN A 67 -17.12 -1.89 -4.49
CA ASN A 67 -18.30 -2.29 -3.74
C ASN A 67 -19.41 -2.97 -4.59
N HIS A 68 -19.28 -3.04 -5.90
CA HIS A 68 -20.27 -3.71 -6.75
C HIS A 68 -19.97 -5.22 -6.89
N HIS A 69 -20.54 -6.00 -5.95
CA HIS A 69 -20.82 -7.45 -6.03
C HIS A 69 -20.21 -8.22 -7.22
N HIS A 70 -19.21 -9.07 -6.95
CA HIS A 70 -18.99 -10.37 -7.61
C HIS A 70 -19.06 -10.45 -9.15
N ARG A 71 -18.75 -9.39 -9.90
CA ARG A 71 -18.70 -9.40 -11.36
C ARG A 71 -17.50 -8.59 -11.80
N THR A 72 -16.31 -9.14 -12.01
CA THR A 72 -16.02 -10.01 -13.15
C THR A 72 -14.58 -10.53 -12.95
N ALA A 73 -14.38 -11.85 -12.84
CA ALA A 73 -13.05 -12.46 -12.73
C ALA A 73 -12.11 -12.11 -13.91
N VAL A 74 -12.67 -11.58 -15.01
CA VAL A 74 -11.93 -11.14 -16.20
C VAL A 74 -11.30 -9.74 -16.02
N ALA A 75 -11.93 -8.84 -15.24
CA ALA A 75 -11.38 -7.51 -14.96
C ALA A 75 -10.30 -7.53 -13.86
N SER A 76 -10.35 -8.51 -12.94
CA SER A 76 -9.35 -8.67 -11.88
C SER A 76 -7.99 -9.12 -12.39
N HIS A 77 -7.93 -9.78 -13.54
CA HIS A 77 -6.66 -10.14 -14.16
C HIS A 77 -5.95 -8.94 -14.76
N MET A 78 -6.67 -7.92 -15.27
CA MET A 78 -6.06 -6.73 -15.87
C MET A 78 -5.70 -5.64 -14.84
N ARG A 79 -6.30 -5.69 -13.64
CA ARG A 79 -6.04 -4.74 -12.54
C ARG A 79 -4.88 -5.26 -11.66
N GLY A 80 -3.99 -4.36 -11.23
CA GLY A 80 -2.95 -4.66 -10.24
C GLY A 80 -3.53 -5.15 -8.90
N ARG A 81 -2.69 -5.73 -8.03
CA ARG A 81 -3.13 -6.28 -6.74
C ARG A 81 -3.63 -5.15 -5.83
N ILE A 82 -4.67 -5.40 -5.03
CA ILE A 82 -5.13 -4.39 -4.07
C ILE A 82 -4.25 -4.41 -2.82
N CYS A 83 -3.72 -3.24 -2.44
CA CYS A 83 -2.96 -3.08 -1.22
C CYS A 83 -3.86 -2.90 0.00
N PHE A 84 -3.29 -3.24 1.15
CA PHE A 84 -3.79 -3.06 2.49
C PHE A 84 -5.02 -3.92 2.82
N PRO A 85 -5.07 -4.54 4.02
CA PRO A 85 -6.27 -5.25 4.44
C PRO A 85 -7.48 -4.33 4.52
N GLY A 86 -8.66 -4.86 4.21
CA GLY A 86 -9.89 -4.06 4.15
C GLY A 86 -10.01 -3.19 2.89
N ARG A 87 -9.01 -3.21 2.01
CA ARG A 87 -9.05 -2.62 0.65
C ARG A 87 -9.48 -1.16 0.68
N PRO A 88 -8.74 -0.27 1.37
CA PRO A 88 -9.10 1.14 1.45
C PRO A 88 -8.99 1.81 0.08
N GLN A 89 -9.95 2.69 -0.20
CA GLN A 89 -9.87 3.62 -1.33
C GLN A 89 -8.91 4.77 -1.02
N HIS A 90 -8.51 5.51 -2.06
CA HIS A 90 -7.69 6.72 -1.90
C HIS A 90 -8.29 7.70 -0.88
N SER A 91 -9.60 7.96 -0.98
CA SER A 91 -10.34 8.89 -0.13
C SER A 91 -10.31 8.49 1.35
N GLU A 92 -10.28 7.20 1.65
CA GLU A 92 -10.18 6.71 3.03
C GLU A 92 -8.79 6.97 3.60
N LEU A 93 -7.73 6.70 2.85
CA LEU A 93 -6.35 7.00 3.25
C LEU A 93 -6.15 8.51 3.43
N GLU A 94 -6.66 9.31 2.50
CA GLU A 94 -6.63 10.77 2.58
C GLU A 94 -7.35 11.28 3.82
N ARG A 95 -8.50 10.71 4.16
CA ARG A 95 -9.23 11.04 5.40
C ARG A 95 -8.40 10.73 6.65
N PHE A 96 -7.76 9.56 6.72
CA PHE A 96 -6.87 9.22 7.85
C PHE A 96 -5.78 10.28 8.01
N VAL A 97 -5.10 10.66 6.92
CA VAL A 97 -4.04 11.69 6.97
C VAL A 97 -4.61 13.06 7.38
N ALA A 98 -5.75 13.46 6.83
CA ALA A 98 -6.41 14.72 7.16
C ALA A 98 -6.86 14.81 8.62
N GLU A 99 -7.21 13.67 9.23
CA GLU A 99 -7.54 13.54 10.65
C GLU A 99 -6.30 13.43 11.57
N GLY A 100 -5.09 13.58 11.01
CA GLY A 100 -3.83 13.59 11.75
C GLY A 100 -3.30 12.20 12.07
N ALA A 101 -3.71 11.17 11.34
CA ALA A 101 -3.18 9.83 11.53
C ALA A 101 -1.67 9.79 11.29
N VAL A 102 -0.97 8.95 12.04
CA VAL A 102 0.47 8.77 11.96
C VAL A 102 0.82 7.34 11.61
N VAL A 103 1.98 7.14 10.97
CA VAL A 103 2.50 5.79 10.74
C VAL A 103 3.16 5.28 12.01
N LYS A 104 2.59 4.22 12.59
CA LYS A 104 3.11 3.54 13.77
C LYS A 104 3.83 2.25 13.38
N LYS A 105 5.02 2.06 13.97
CA LYS A 105 5.83 0.86 13.82
C LYS A 105 5.63 -0.03 15.05
N THR A 106 5.28 -1.30 14.84
CA THR A 106 5.04 -2.25 15.93
C THR A 106 5.70 -3.59 15.64
N THR A 107 6.52 -4.09 16.56
CA THR A 107 7.12 -5.43 16.44
C THR A 107 6.24 -6.45 17.15
N LEU A 108 5.78 -7.45 16.41
CA LEU A 108 4.96 -8.53 16.95
C LEU A 108 5.79 -9.48 17.81
N THR A 109 5.22 -9.95 18.90
CA THR A 109 5.85 -10.91 19.82
C THR A 109 4.93 -12.11 20.04
N LYS A 110 5.39 -13.11 20.80
CA LYS A 110 4.51 -14.23 21.20
C LYS A 110 3.35 -13.79 22.11
N GLN A 111 3.50 -12.66 22.79
CA GLN A 111 2.54 -12.11 23.75
C GLN A 111 1.70 -10.97 23.16
N PHE A 112 2.12 -10.43 22.01
CA PHE A 112 1.44 -9.35 21.31
C PHE A 112 1.39 -9.68 19.82
N THR A 113 0.27 -10.26 19.41
CA THR A 113 0.01 -10.76 18.06
C THR A 113 -0.62 -9.68 17.17
N LEU A 114 -0.78 -9.99 15.87
CA LEU A 114 -1.54 -9.11 14.99
C LEU A 114 -3.00 -8.96 15.44
N GLU A 115 -3.61 -10.02 15.99
CA GLU A 115 -4.98 -9.95 16.51
C GLU A 115 -5.09 -9.01 17.70
N ASP A 116 -4.08 -9.01 18.59
CA ASP A 116 -4.05 -8.09 19.73
C ASP A 116 -3.90 -6.64 19.28
N PHE A 117 -3.06 -6.40 18.26
CA PHE A 117 -2.96 -5.10 17.61
C PHE A 117 -4.32 -4.67 17.02
N GLN A 118 -4.98 -5.53 16.25
CA GLN A 118 -6.28 -5.22 15.65
C GLN A 118 -7.36 -4.95 16.71
N LYS A 119 -7.38 -5.69 17.82
CA LYS A 119 -8.30 -5.44 18.94
C LYS A 119 -8.01 -4.12 19.65
N MET A 120 -6.74 -3.73 19.75
CA MET A 120 -6.33 -2.49 20.40
C MET A 120 -6.79 -1.25 19.62
N TYR A 121 -6.67 -1.29 18.30
CA TYR A 121 -6.97 -0.14 17.43
C TYR A 121 -8.36 -0.20 16.79
N GLY A 122 -9.07 -1.34 16.83
CA GLY A 122 -10.38 -1.48 16.23
C GLY A 122 -10.37 -1.12 14.73
N ASP A 123 -11.32 -0.29 14.31
CA ASP A 123 -11.40 0.21 12.92
C ASP A 123 -10.55 1.48 12.69
N ASP A 124 -9.86 1.99 13.72
CA ASP A 124 -9.08 3.23 13.68
C ASP A 124 -7.63 3.03 13.22
N HIS A 125 -7.41 2.01 12.39
CA HIS A 125 -6.12 1.74 11.78
C HIS A 125 -6.24 1.24 10.34
N VAL A 126 -5.17 1.45 9.57
CA VAL A 126 -4.93 0.79 8.28
C VAL A 126 -3.56 0.14 8.32
N LEU A 127 -3.53 -1.19 8.23
CA LEU A 127 -2.27 -1.94 8.17
C LEU A 127 -1.62 -1.74 6.79
N LEU A 128 -0.43 -1.13 6.76
CA LEU A 128 0.26 -0.78 5.51
C LEU A 128 1.27 -1.84 5.08
N PHE A 129 2.22 -2.14 5.97
CA PHE A 129 3.38 -2.95 5.62
C PHE A 129 3.75 -3.94 6.71
N ARG A 130 4.52 -4.95 6.30
CA ARG A 130 5.21 -5.87 7.18
C ARG A 130 6.67 -6.02 6.76
N VAL A 131 7.54 -6.18 7.74
CA VAL A 131 8.97 -6.41 7.57
C VAL A 131 9.35 -7.64 8.36
N SER A 132 9.97 -8.60 7.68
CA SER A 132 10.61 -9.77 8.29
C SER A 132 12.02 -9.94 7.73
N GLU A 133 12.91 -10.60 8.47
CA GLU A 133 14.31 -10.81 8.03
C GLU A 133 14.42 -11.57 6.71
N ASP A 134 13.50 -12.50 6.45
CA ASP A 134 13.52 -13.38 5.26
C ASP A 134 13.00 -12.69 3.99
N LYS A 135 12.09 -11.71 4.11
CA LYS A 135 11.38 -11.11 2.97
C LYS A 135 11.53 -9.60 2.85
N GLY A 136 12.13 -8.95 3.85
CA GLY A 136 12.19 -7.49 3.93
C GLY A 136 10.80 -6.86 3.98
N LEU A 137 10.72 -5.61 3.53
CA LEU A 137 9.47 -4.86 3.46
C LEU A 137 8.53 -5.43 2.40
N ARG A 138 7.28 -5.72 2.79
CA ARG A 138 6.20 -6.20 1.93
C ARG A 138 4.92 -5.48 2.26
N VAL A 139 4.13 -5.19 1.22
CA VAL A 139 2.77 -4.66 1.37
C VAL A 139 1.91 -5.66 2.16
N ALA A 140 1.14 -5.17 3.12
CA ALA A 140 0.08 -5.95 3.77
C ALA A 140 -1.15 -5.98 2.85
N TYR A 141 -1.88 -7.08 2.79
CA TYR A 141 -3.02 -7.25 1.88
C TYR A 141 -3.95 -8.36 2.37
N ASP A 142 -5.18 -8.38 1.87
CA ASP A 142 -6.15 -9.43 2.20
C ASP A 142 -5.71 -10.82 1.73
N GLY A 143 -5.91 -11.83 2.58
CA GLY A 143 -5.50 -13.21 2.29
C GLY A 143 -3.99 -13.45 2.45
N MET A 144 -3.22 -12.46 2.92
CA MET A 144 -1.85 -12.72 3.35
C MET A 144 -1.82 -13.68 4.54
N ARG A 145 -0.76 -14.48 4.65
CA ARG A 145 -0.51 -15.24 5.89
C ARG A 145 -0.32 -14.28 7.06
N THR A 146 -0.95 -14.59 8.19
CA THR A 146 -0.83 -13.84 9.44
C THR A 146 0.66 -13.73 9.84
N PRO A 147 1.18 -12.51 10.00
CA PRO A 147 2.53 -12.28 10.50
C PRO A 147 2.77 -12.95 11.86
N GLY A 148 3.89 -13.67 11.97
CA GLY A 148 4.32 -14.28 13.22
C GLY A 148 5.17 -13.35 14.08
N ALA A 149 5.49 -13.81 15.29
CA ALA A 149 6.41 -13.12 16.19
C ALA A 149 7.76 -12.82 15.50
N GLY A 150 8.34 -11.65 15.79
CA GLY A 150 9.54 -11.13 15.13
C GLY A 150 9.27 -10.31 13.88
N THR A 151 8.04 -10.35 13.33
CA THR A 151 7.65 -9.47 12.22
C THR A 151 7.37 -8.07 12.75
N THR A 152 7.91 -7.03 12.11
CA THR A 152 7.51 -5.65 12.34
C THR A 152 6.40 -5.27 11.37
N ILE A 153 5.32 -4.70 11.88
CA ILE A 153 4.25 -4.11 11.10
C ILE A 153 4.31 -2.58 11.12
N TYR A 154 3.79 -1.97 10.06
CA TYR A 154 3.59 -0.53 9.92
C TYR A 154 2.12 -0.29 9.61
N ALA A 155 1.49 0.61 10.36
CA ALA A 155 0.08 0.94 10.18
C ALA A 155 -0.13 2.45 10.30
N LEU A 156 -1.10 2.99 9.56
CA LEU A 156 -1.68 4.29 9.90
C LEU A 156 -2.60 4.08 11.09
N VAL A 157 -2.46 4.92 12.12
CA VAL A 157 -3.32 4.92 13.30
C VAL A 157 -3.76 6.35 13.59
N ARG A 158 -5.01 6.55 14.01
CA ARG A 158 -5.51 7.88 14.40
C ARG A 158 -4.71 8.44 15.59
N PRO A 159 -4.59 9.78 15.72
CA PRO A 159 -3.74 10.41 16.73
C PRO A 159 -4.18 10.13 18.17
N GLU A 160 -5.45 9.79 18.40
CA GLU A 160 -5.92 9.34 19.72
C GLU A 160 -5.26 8.03 20.20
N PHE A 161 -4.59 7.31 19.29
CA PHE A 161 -3.84 6.09 19.55
C PHE A 161 -2.35 6.16 19.15
N ALA A 162 -1.87 7.36 18.74
CA ALA A 162 -0.49 7.61 18.32
C ALA A 162 0.51 7.44 19.48
#